data_AF-A0A644SB08-F1
#
_entry.id   AF-A0A644SB08-F1
#
_cell.length_a   1.000
_cell.length_b   1.000
_cell.length_c   1.000
_cell.angle_alpha   90.00
_cell.angle_beta   90.00
_cell.angle_gamma   90.00
#
_symmetry.space_group_name_H-M   'P 1'
#
loop_
_entity.id
_entity.type
_entity.pdbx_description
1 polymer ?
#
loop_
_entity_poly.entity_id
_entity_poly.type
_entity_poly.pdbx_seq_one_letter_code
_entity_poly.pdbx_strand_id
1 'polypeptide(L)'
;MFKRFRRLRLNESLRAMVREHTLSINDFIYPLFVVNGKGIKKEISSMPDVFQMSLDEILKECKIISELGIKAIILFGVLENDKKDSCGSDAMDDEGLIARSIREIKKEFPNLFVISDLCFCEYTDHGHCGIIDPKTKSVDNDATLEISAKQALVHARAGVDMIAPSGMMDGIIETLRKALDEEGFENLPIMAYSTKFASSYYGPFRDVADSTPSYGDRKSYQMDFANGKEALEESLEDEAQGADILMVKPALAYLDVVKEISLHSNLPLCVYNVSGEYAMLKAAGRARVIDYEKVLYETMIAFKRAGAKLIITYHAKELAKMLKGEK
;
A
#
# COMPACT_ATOMS: atom_id res chain seq x y z
N MET A 1 -8.14 -42.66 -25.36
CA MET A 1 -9.21 -41.71 -24.95
C MET A 1 -8.55 -40.39 -24.56
N PHE A 2 -9.11 -39.22 -24.91
CA PHE A 2 -8.47 -37.92 -24.63
C PHE A 2 -9.16 -37.13 -23.50
N LYS A 3 -8.40 -36.26 -22.83
CA LYS A 3 -8.87 -35.40 -21.72
C LYS A 3 -9.75 -34.26 -22.24
N ARG A 4 -10.89 -33.98 -21.58
CA ARG A 4 -11.83 -32.92 -21.96
C ARG A 4 -12.03 -31.91 -20.83
N PHE A 5 -11.30 -30.80 -20.87
CA PHE A 5 -11.39 -29.75 -19.86
C PHE A 5 -12.76 -29.05 -19.79
N ARG A 6 -13.52 -29.01 -20.89
CA ARG A 6 -14.88 -28.42 -20.92
C ARG A 6 -15.87 -29.10 -19.98
N ARG A 7 -15.65 -30.37 -19.57
CA ARG A 7 -16.59 -31.11 -18.69
C ARG A 7 -16.81 -30.39 -17.36
N LEU A 8 -15.74 -29.82 -16.79
CA LEU A 8 -15.82 -29.04 -15.54
C LEU A 8 -16.41 -27.63 -15.74
N ARG A 9 -16.59 -27.19 -16.99
CA ARG A 9 -16.96 -25.82 -17.34
C ARG A 9 -18.41 -25.67 -17.81
N LEU A 10 -19.18 -26.74 -18.00
CA LEU A 10 -20.53 -26.62 -18.60
C LEU A 10 -21.61 -26.24 -17.59
N ASN A 11 -21.48 -26.70 -16.35
CA ASN A 11 -22.46 -26.46 -15.29
C ASN A 11 -21.90 -25.45 -14.30
N GLU A 12 -22.68 -24.42 -13.94
CA GLU A 12 -22.22 -23.35 -13.05
C GLU A 12 -21.93 -23.86 -11.64
N SER A 13 -22.75 -24.76 -11.10
CA SER A 13 -22.49 -25.37 -9.79
C SER A 13 -21.17 -26.13 -9.78
N LEU A 14 -20.88 -26.90 -10.84
CA LEU A 14 -19.60 -27.58 -10.97
C LEU A 14 -18.44 -26.60 -11.10
N ARG A 15 -18.58 -25.52 -11.89
CA ARG A 15 -17.57 -24.46 -11.99
C ARG A 15 -17.28 -23.82 -10.63
N ALA A 16 -18.30 -23.57 -9.83
CA ALA A 16 -18.16 -23.04 -8.48
C ALA A 16 -17.46 -24.03 -7.53
N MET A 17 -17.81 -25.33 -7.60
CA MET A 17 -17.20 -26.37 -6.76
C MET A 17 -15.72 -26.59 -7.04
N VAL A 18 -15.27 -26.45 -8.29
CA VAL A 18 -13.85 -26.65 -8.67
C VAL A 18 -13.06 -25.34 -8.73
N ARG A 19 -13.62 -24.22 -8.28
CA ARG A 19 -12.97 -22.90 -8.30
C ARG A 19 -11.82 -22.88 -7.29
N GLU A 20 -10.65 -22.47 -7.74
CA GLU A 20 -9.43 -22.45 -6.92
C GLU A 20 -9.33 -21.20 -6.03
N HIS A 21 -9.91 -20.08 -6.45
CA HIS A 21 -9.81 -18.79 -5.75
C HIS A 21 -11.16 -18.06 -5.67
N THR A 22 -11.41 -17.43 -4.54
CA THR A 22 -12.56 -16.56 -4.28
C THR A 22 -12.08 -15.28 -3.59
N LEU A 23 -12.91 -14.24 -3.63
CA LEU A 23 -12.67 -13.01 -2.87
C LEU A 23 -13.43 -13.05 -1.55
N SER A 24 -12.83 -12.46 -0.54
CA SER A 24 -13.41 -12.15 0.75
C SER A 24 -13.24 -10.68 1.04
N ILE A 25 -14.17 -10.09 1.80
CA ILE A 25 -14.00 -8.72 2.31
C ILE A 25 -12.72 -8.56 3.15
N ASN A 26 -12.26 -9.66 3.77
CA ASN A 26 -11.04 -9.69 4.57
C ASN A 26 -9.75 -9.63 3.72
N ASP A 27 -9.85 -9.72 2.39
CA ASP A 27 -8.70 -9.61 1.52
C ASP A 27 -8.26 -8.14 1.32
N PHE A 28 -9.12 -7.18 1.63
CA PHE A 28 -8.93 -5.79 1.22
C PHE A 28 -8.43 -4.87 2.33
N ILE A 29 -7.46 -4.03 1.97
CA ILE A 29 -6.94 -2.91 2.76
C ILE A 29 -7.29 -1.62 2.01
N TYR A 30 -7.91 -0.65 2.70
CA TYR A 30 -8.34 0.60 2.06
C TYR A 30 -7.36 1.77 2.32
N PRO A 31 -6.82 2.42 1.28
CA PRO A 31 -5.97 3.60 1.42
C PRO A 31 -6.73 4.85 1.88
N LEU A 32 -6.15 5.62 2.81
CA LEU A 32 -6.64 6.91 3.27
C LEU A 32 -5.53 7.97 3.25
N PHE A 33 -5.87 9.19 2.87
CA PHE A 33 -4.95 10.33 2.78
C PHE A 33 -5.37 11.42 3.75
N VAL A 34 -4.58 11.61 4.80
CA VAL A 34 -4.86 12.61 5.84
C VAL A 34 -4.09 13.89 5.57
N VAL A 35 -4.74 15.04 5.74
CA VAL A 35 -4.15 16.39 5.67
C VAL A 35 -4.41 17.15 6.96
N ASN A 36 -3.66 18.23 7.19
CA ASN A 36 -3.94 19.18 8.27
C ASN A 36 -5.25 19.95 8.01
N GLY A 37 -5.84 20.51 9.07
CA GLY A 37 -7.04 21.34 9.00
C GLY A 37 -8.28 20.67 9.60
N LYS A 38 -9.47 21.17 9.24
CA LYS A 38 -10.76 20.72 9.77
C LYS A 38 -11.87 20.83 8.71
N GLY A 39 -12.72 19.82 8.59
CA GLY A 39 -13.80 19.75 7.60
C GLY A 39 -13.31 19.72 6.15
N ILE A 40 -12.08 19.28 5.90
CA ILE A 40 -11.50 19.18 4.56
C ILE A 40 -11.84 17.81 3.99
N LYS A 41 -12.48 17.78 2.83
CA LYS A 41 -12.69 16.59 2.01
C LYS A 41 -12.55 16.98 0.54
N LYS A 42 -11.32 16.91 0.03
CA LYS A 42 -10.95 17.36 -1.31
C LYS A 42 -10.77 16.16 -2.23
N GLU A 43 -11.62 16.05 -3.25
CA GLU A 43 -11.53 15.00 -4.26
C GLU A 43 -10.30 15.21 -5.17
N ILE A 44 -9.70 14.10 -5.60
CA ILE A 44 -8.57 14.09 -6.52
C ILE A 44 -9.07 13.82 -7.93
N SER A 45 -8.86 14.76 -8.84
CA SER A 45 -9.42 14.70 -10.21
C SER A 45 -8.94 13.48 -11.00
N SER A 46 -7.68 13.08 -10.84
CA SER A 46 -7.10 11.89 -11.49
C SER A 46 -7.51 10.58 -10.83
N MET A 47 -8.11 10.62 -9.64
CA MET A 47 -8.61 9.47 -8.89
C MET A 47 -10.00 9.77 -8.33
N PRO A 48 -11.05 9.68 -9.17
CA PRO A 48 -12.40 10.00 -8.73
C PRO A 48 -12.83 9.15 -7.54
N ASP A 49 -13.65 9.70 -6.64
CA ASP A 49 -14.06 9.07 -5.38
C ASP A 49 -12.93 8.84 -4.36
N VAL A 50 -11.72 9.36 -4.61
CA VAL A 50 -10.58 9.37 -3.67
C VAL A 50 -10.33 10.79 -3.21
N PHE A 51 -10.06 10.95 -1.90
CA PHE A 51 -10.05 12.25 -1.24
C PHE A 51 -8.81 12.43 -0.36
N GLN A 52 -8.29 13.65 -0.32
CA GLN A 52 -7.52 14.18 0.82
C GLN A 52 -8.52 14.64 1.89
N MET A 53 -8.34 14.19 3.13
CA MET A 53 -9.29 14.45 4.21
C MET A 53 -8.59 14.96 5.47
N SER A 54 -9.15 15.96 6.15
CA SER A 54 -8.72 16.28 7.51
C SER A 54 -9.08 15.14 8.46
N LEU A 55 -8.42 15.08 9.62
CA LEU A 55 -8.62 14.00 10.59
C LEU A 55 -10.10 13.80 10.98
N ASP A 56 -10.87 14.87 11.16
CA ASP A 56 -12.31 14.77 11.47
C ASP A 56 -13.15 14.14 10.33
N GLU A 57 -12.73 14.30 9.08
CA GLU A 57 -13.35 13.62 7.93
C GLU A 57 -12.84 12.18 7.78
N ILE A 58 -11.58 11.91 8.10
CA ILE A 58 -11.01 10.55 8.16
C ILE A 58 -11.78 9.69 9.16
N LEU A 59 -12.11 10.22 10.35
CA LEU A 59 -12.87 9.48 11.36
C LEU A 59 -14.28 9.11 10.87
N LYS A 60 -14.95 10.02 10.14
CA LYS A 60 -16.23 9.70 9.47
C LYS A 60 -16.07 8.61 8.42
N GLU A 61 -14.98 8.65 7.67
CA GLU A 61 -14.67 7.64 6.65
C GLU A 61 -14.35 6.27 7.28
N CYS A 62 -13.60 6.22 8.38
CA CYS A 62 -13.33 5.01 9.16
C CYS A 62 -14.62 4.33 9.66
N LYS A 63 -15.64 5.11 10.04
CA LYS A 63 -16.96 4.58 10.37
C LYS A 63 -17.60 3.86 9.18
N ILE A 64 -17.61 4.49 8.00
CA ILE A 64 -18.16 3.90 6.77
C ILE A 64 -17.41 2.60 6.40
N ILE A 65 -16.08 2.63 6.45
CA ILE A 65 -15.21 1.47 6.19
C ILE A 65 -15.55 0.31 7.12
N SER A 66 -15.72 0.60 8.42
CA SER A 66 -16.08 -0.38 9.44
C SER A 66 -17.48 -0.98 9.20
N GLU A 67 -18.47 -0.16 8.84
CA GLU A 67 -19.83 -0.60 8.49
C GLU A 67 -19.85 -1.49 7.22
N LEU A 68 -18.95 -1.23 6.28
CA LEU A 68 -18.74 -2.07 5.10
C LEU A 68 -18.07 -3.41 5.45
N GLY A 69 -17.49 -3.55 6.64
CA GLY A 69 -16.83 -4.76 7.13
C GLY A 69 -15.36 -4.89 6.72
N ILE A 70 -14.79 -3.85 6.10
CA ILE A 70 -13.36 -3.77 5.78
C ILE A 70 -12.59 -3.69 7.10
N LYS A 71 -11.58 -4.56 7.27
CA LYS A 71 -10.87 -4.73 8.54
C LYS A 71 -9.66 -3.81 8.71
N ALA A 72 -9.08 -3.37 7.59
CA ALA A 72 -7.81 -2.66 7.61
C ALA A 72 -7.83 -1.42 6.71
N ILE A 73 -7.13 -0.38 7.19
CA ILE A 73 -6.79 0.80 6.40
C ILE A 73 -5.27 0.92 6.32
N ILE A 74 -4.79 1.58 5.27
CA ILE A 74 -3.42 2.10 5.21
C ILE A 74 -3.45 3.61 5.11
N LEU A 75 -2.74 4.29 6.00
CA LEU A 75 -2.79 5.73 6.17
C LEU A 75 -1.54 6.40 5.58
N PHE A 76 -1.78 7.43 4.76
CA PHE A 76 -0.76 8.29 4.17
C PHE A 76 -0.96 9.73 4.67
N GLY A 77 0.08 10.32 5.24
CA GLY A 77 0.07 11.73 5.64
C GLY A 77 0.45 12.60 4.46
N VAL A 78 -0.27 13.68 4.22
CA VAL A 78 0.01 14.61 3.14
C VAL A 78 0.14 16.01 3.73
N LEU A 79 1.36 16.52 3.76
CA LEU A 79 1.65 17.85 4.26
C LEU A 79 1.49 18.93 3.19
N GLU A 80 1.12 20.11 3.64
CA GLU A 80 1.26 21.33 2.85
C GLU A 80 2.74 21.64 2.60
N ASN A 81 3.06 22.21 1.44
CA ASN A 81 4.44 22.40 1.01
C ASN A 81 5.26 23.32 1.93
N ASP A 82 4.63 24.25 2.67
CA ASP A 82 5.31 25.10 3.66
C ASP A 82 5.67 24.37 4.97
N LYS A 83 5.20 23.13 5.15
CA LYS A 83 5.51 22.26 6.29
C LYS A 83 6.52 21.17 5.97
N LYS A 84 6.92 21.04 4.71
CA LYS A 84 7.94 20.10 4.28
C LYS A 84 9.34 20.71 4.47
N ASP A 85 10.31 19.87 4.81
CA ASP A 85 11.72 20.27 4.93
C ASP A 85 12.64 19.18 4.34
N SER A 86 13.96 19.37 4.35
CA SER A 86 14.88 18.45 3.69
C SER A 86 15.01 17.07 4.36
N CYS A 87 14.50 16.89 5.59
CA CYS A 87 14.60 15.62 6.32
C CYS A 87 13.23 15.01 6.66
N GLY A 88 12.13 15.67 6.32
CA GLY A 88 10.78 15.26 6.66
C GLY A 88 10.52 15.23 8.16
N SER A 89 10.87 16.30 8.88
CA SER A 89 10.84 16.30 10.35
C SER A 89 9.49 15.93 10.99
N ASP A 90 8.36 16.30 10.38
CA ASP A 90 7.00 15.94 10.88
C ASP A 90 6.78 14.42 10.98
N ALA A 91 7.40 13.63 10.10
CA ALA A 91 7.32 12.16 10.14
C ALA A 91 8.00 11.57 11.38
N MET A 92 8.91 12.32 12.00
CA MET A 92 9.64 11.93 13.21
C MET A 92 9.14 12.66 14.47
N ASP A 93 8.08 13.46 14.35
CA ASP A 93 7.46 14.16 15.47
C ASP A 93 6.34 13.29 16.08
N ASP A 94 6.40 13.05 17.39
CA ASP A 94 5.32 12.36 18.11
C ASP A 94 3.99 13.13 18.00
N GLU A 95 4.00 14.44 17.76
CA GLU A 95 2.83 15.28 17.47
C GLU A 95 2.62 15.59 15.99
N GLY A 96 3.37 14.92 15.10
CA GLY A 96 3.23 15.01 13.65
C GLY A 96 1.85 14.58 13.15
N LEU A 97 1.57 14.85 11.87
CA LEU A 97 0.26 14.61 11.27
C LEU A 97 -0.15 13.14 11.36
N ILE A 98 0.73 12.22 10.97
CA ILE A 98 0.43 10.78 11.00
C ILE A 98 0.28 10.27 12.43
N ALA A 99 1.18 10.64 13.34
CA ALA A 99 1.15 10.17 14.72
C ALA A 99 -0.16 10.56 15.43
N ARG A 100 -0.59 11.82 15.31
CA ARG A 100 -1.88 12.28 15.82
C ARG A 100 -3.07 11.56 15.18
N SER A 101 -2.99 11.32 13.87
CA SER A 101 -4.07 10.64 13.14
C SER A 101 -4.23 9.18 13.57
N ILE A 102 -3.12 8.44 13.74
CA ILE A 102 -3.14 7.07 14.24
C ILE A 102 -3.77 7.04 15.65
N ARG A 103 -3.32 7.90 16.57
CA ARG A 103 -3.85 7.95 17.95
C ARG A 103 -5.36 8.15 17.97
N GLU A 104 -5.87 9.13 17.24
CA GLU A 104 -7.31 9.43 17.25
C GLU A 104 -8.13 8.33 16.54
N ILE A 105 -7.63 7.74 15.45
CA ILE A 105 -8.30 6.60 14.80
C ILE A 105 -8.37 5.40 15.75
N LYS A 106 -7.26 5.04 16.41
CA LYS A 106 -7.23 3.90 17.34
C LYS A 106 -8.11 4.13 18.57
N LYS A 107 -8.22 5.37 19.02
CA LYS A 107 -9.11 5.76 20.13
C LYS A 107 -10.59 5.62 19.76
N GLU A 108 -11.01 6.04 18.58
CA GLU A 108 -12.42 5.96 18.15
C GLU A 108 -12.79 4.58 17.57
N PHE A 109 -11.85 3.91 16.91
CA PHE A 109 -12.05 2.64 16.21
C PHE A 109 -11.00 1.59 16.63
N PRO A 110 -10.98 1.13 17.89
CA PRO A 110 -9.93 0.25 18.41
C PRO A 110 -9.81 -1.09 17.66
N ASN A 111 -10.89 -1.55 17.02
CA ASN A 111 -10.94 -2.79 16.25
C ASN A 111 -10.59 -2.61 14.76
N LEU A 112 -10.42 -1.37 14.28
CA LEU A 112 -9.94 -1.13 12.92
C LEU A 112 -8.42 -1.31 12.93
N PHE A 113 -7.93 -2.15 12.02
CA PHE A 113 -6.51 -2.44 11.88
C PHE A 113 -5.86 -1.30 11.07
N VAL A 114 -4.98 -0.53 11.70
CA VAL A 114 -4.35 0.64 11.13
C VAL A 114 -2.93 0.28 10.70
N ILE A 115 -2.68 0.43 9.40
CA ILE A 115 -1.36 0.29 8.81
C ILE A 115 -0.85 1.70 8.51
N SER A 116 0.38 2.03 8.89
CA SER A 116 1.02 3.28 8.46
C SER A 116 2.01 3.03 7.33
N ASP A 117 1.99 3.91 6.31
CA ASP A 117 3.12 3.99 5.39
C ASP A 117 4.33 4.60 6.11
N LEU A 118 5.52 4.03 5.88
CA LEU A 118 6.78 4.55 6.40
C LEU A 118 7.67 4.94 5.21
N CYS A 119 7.71 6.23 4.95
CA CYS A 119 8.44 6.88 3.88
C CYS A 119 8.54 8.39 4.18
N PHE A 120 9.49 9.06 3.52
CA PHE A 120 9.70 10.51 3.67
C PHE A 120 9.23 11.33 2.46
N CYS A 121 8.72 10.71 1.39
CA CYS A 121 8.41 11.46 0.17
C CYS A 121 7.23 12.42 0.29
N GLU A 122 6.36 12.22 1.27
CA GLU A 122 5.24 13.07 1.61
C GLU A 122 5.61 14.23 2.54
N TYR A 123 6.80 14.17 3.14
CA TYR A 123 7.27 15.09 4.18
C TYR A 123 8.48 15.91 3.75
N THR A 124 9.19 15.46 2.72
CA THR A 124 10.38 16.14 2.23
C THR A 124 10.06 17.21 1.19
N ASP A 125 10.75 18.36 1.26
CA ASP A 125 10.58 19.47 0.30
C ASP A 125 11.02 19.11 -1.13
N HIS A 126 11.79 18.04 -1.28
CA HIS A 126 12.27 17.51 -2.55
C HIS A 126 11.49 16.30 -3.08
N GLY A 127 10.59 15.69 -2.29
CA GLY A 127 9.74 14.58 -2.73
C GLY A 127 10.43 13.21 -2.94
N HIS A 128 11.72 13.09 -2.64
CA HIS A 128 12.43 11.82 -2.54
C HIS A 128 12.11 11.05 -1.25
N CYS A 129 12.40 9.76 -1.24
CA CYS A 129 12.00 8.83 -0.17
C CYS A 129 12.91 8.85 1.07
N GLY A 130 13.96 9.66 1.08
CA GLY A 130 14.96 9.72 2.16
C GLY A 130 15.87 10.93 2.06
N ILE A 131 16.96 10.92 2.84
CA ILE A 131 17.98 11.98 2.88
C ILE A 131 18.75 12.03 1.58
N ILE A 132 19.03 13.23 1.06
CA ILE A 132 19.84 13.39 -0.15
C ILE A 132 21.31 13.55 0.21
N ASP A 133 22.16 12.71 -0.38
CA ASP A 133 23.61 12.89 -0.34
C ASP A 133 24.00 14.08 -1.23
N PRO A 134 24.63 15.14 -0.67
CA PRO A 134 25.03 16.31 -1.43
C PRO A 134 26.06 16.03 -2.52
N LYS A 135 26.82 14.91 -2.44
CA LYS A 135 27.85 14.51 -3.41
C LYS A 135 27.25 13.75 -4.59
N THR A 136 26.53 12.67 -4.33
CA THR A 136 25.93 11.84 -5.39
C THR A 136 24.65 12.43 -5.96
N LYS A 137 23.98 13.34 -5.23
CA LYS A 137 22.64 13.87 -5.56
C LYS A 137 21.57 12.76 -5.65
N SER A 138 21.83 11.63 -4.99
CA SER A 138 20.88 10.52 -4.81
C SER A 138 20.49 10.43 -3.34
N VAL A 139 19.53 9.57 -3.04
CA VAL A 139 19.18 9.21 -1.65
C VAL A 139 20.37 8.49 -1.01
N ASP A 140 20.76 8.95 0.18
CA ASP A 140 21.73 8.29 1.06
C ASP A 140 21.01 7.18 1.84
N ASN A 141 21.38 5.93 1.56
CA ASN A 141 20.72 4.76 2.14
C ASN A 141 20.80 4.77 3.67
N ASP A 142 22.02 4.79 4.22
CA ASP A 142 22.25 4.58 5.64
C ASP A 142 21.76 5.77 6.47
N ALA A 143 21.95 7.00 5.98
CA ALA A 143 21.38 8.18 6.64
C ALA A 143 19.83 8.14 6.65
N THR A 144 19.21 7.52 5.64
CA THR A 144 17.76 7.31 5.60
C THR A 144 17.32 6.23 6.58
N LEU A 145 18.07 5.13 6.70
CA LEU A 145 17.78 4.07 7.68
C LEU A 145 17.68 4.62 9.12
N GLU A 146 18.58 5.52 9.50
CA GLU A 146 18.59 6.14 10.83
C GLU A 146 17.30 6.93 11.14
N ILE A 147 16.80 7.70 10.17
CA ILE A 147 15.55 8.47 10.36
C ILE A 147 14.31 7.59 10.22
N SER A 148 14.36 6.54 9.39
CA SER A 148 13.30 5.56 9.28
C SER A 148 13.04 4.81 10.58
N ALA A 149 14.09 4.44 11.32
CA ALA A 149 13.95 3.86 12.65
C ALA A 149 13.19 4.80 13.61
N LYS A 150 13.52 6.10 13.60
CA LYS A 150 12.83 7.11 14.42
C LYS A 150 11.34 7.23 14.04
N GLN A 151 11.03 7.30 12.74
CA GLN A 151 9.65 7.32 12.24
C GLN A 151 8.86 6.07 12.65
N ALA A 152 9.48 4.88 12.59
CA ALA A 152 8.83 3.63 13.01
C ALA A 152 8.44 3.67 14.49
N LEU A 153 9.33 4.17 15.35
CA LEU A 153 9.05 4.29 16.78
C LEU A 153 7.95 5.31 17.09
N VAL A 154 7.89 6.42 16.34
CA VAL A 154 6.79 7.38 16.42
C VAL A 154 5.45 6.70 16.08
N HIS A 155 5.41 5.94 14.99
CA HIS A 155 4.20 5.21 14.59
C HIS A 155 3.81 4.13 15.62
N ALA A 156 4.79 3.41 16.16
CA ALA A 156 4.60 2.38 17.19
C ALA A 156 4.02 2.97 18.48
N ARG A 157 4.60 4.06 19.00
CA ARG A 157 4.09 4.79 20.17
C ARG A 157 2.70 5.38 19.94
N ALA A 158 2.36 5.74 18.70
CA ALA A 158 1.02 6.20 18.34
C ALA A 158 -0.03 5.08 18.36
N GLY A 159 0.38 3.81 18.41
CA GLY A 159 -0.50 2.64 18.51
C GLY A 159 -0.88 2.01 17.16
N VAL A 160 -0.03 2.17 16.14
CA VAL A 160 -0.24 1.50 14.84
C VAL A 160 -0.26 -0.02 15.00
N ASP A 161 -1.02 -0.72 14.17
CA ASP A 161 -1.10 -2.20 14.22
C ASP A 161 -0.10 -2.88 13.26
N MET A 162 0.41 -2.16 12.26
CA MET A 162 1.45 -2.64 11.34
C MET A 162 2.15 -1.45 10.66
N ILE A 163 3.45 -1.60 10.39
CA ILE A 163 4.24 -0.60 9.67
C ILE A 163 4.56 -1.12 8.27
N ALA A 164 4.47 -0.27 7.26
CA ALA A 164 4.73 -0.65 5.88
C ALA A 164 5.80 0.27 5.23
N PRO A 165 7.10 -0.08 5.35
CA PRO A 165 8.19 0.73 4.79
C PRO A 165 8.17 0.70 3.27
N SER A 166 7.99 1.87 2.65
CA SER A 166 7.82 1.98 1.19
C SER A 166 8.97 2.72 0.49
N GLY A 167 10.03 3.06 1.22
CA GLY A 167 11.18 3.82 0.73
C GLY A 167 12.09 3.08 -0.26
N MET A 168 12.11 1.74 -0.23
CA MET A 168 13.09 0.88 -0.94
C MET A 168 14.54 1.19 -0.57
N MET A 169 14.82 1.23 0.74
CA MET A 169 16.19 1.35 1.24
C MET A 169 16.70 -0.04 1.59
N ASP A 170 17.93 -0.36 1.22
CA ASP A 170 18.57 -1.62 1.52
C ASP A 170 18.75 -1.76 3.04
N GLY A 171 18.38 -2.91 3.62
CA GLY A 171 18.50 -3.17 5.06
C GLY A 171 17.41 -2.49 5.93
N ILE A 172 16.36 -1.96 5.30
CA ILE A 172 15.27 -1.29 6.04
C ILE A 172 14.56 -2.25 6.99
N ILE A 173 14.33 -3.49 6.60
CA ILE A 173 13.58 -4.44 7.43
C ILE A 173 14.37 -4.79 8.69
N GLU A 174 15.66 -5.15 8.55
CA GLU A 174 16.52 -5.42 9.69
C GLU A 174 16.62 -4.22 10.63
N THR A 175 16.81 -3.02 10.07
CA THR A 175 16.89 -1.76 10.83
C THR A 175 15.64 -1.51 11.65
N LEU A 176 14.46 -1.62 11.02
CA LEU A 176 13.19 -1.37 11.69
C LEU A 176 12.88 -2.44 12.73
N ARG A 177 13.11 -3.73 12.40
CA ARG A 177 12.86 -4.85 13.32
C ARG A 177 13.69 -4.68 14.59
N LYS A 178 14.99 -4.40 14.45
CA LYS A 178 15.89 -4.14 15.57
C LYS A 178 15.42 -2.96 16.43
N ALA A 179 15.12 -1.82 15.82
CA ALA A 179 14.68 -0.64 16.55
C ALA A 179 13.37 -0.88 17.32
N LEU A 180 12.41 -1.56 16.69
CA LEU A 180 11.14 -1.91 17.32
C LEU A 180 11.34 -2.88 18.49
N ASP A 181 12.18 -3.90 18.34
CA ASP A 181 12.46 -4.89 19.38
C ASP A 181 13.15 -4.24 20.59
N GLU A 182 14.16 -3.40 20.37
CA GLU A 182 14.89 -2.69 21.42
C GLU A 182 14.00 -1.77 22.27
N GLU A 183 12.90 -1.26 21.69
CA GLU A 183 11.92 -0.41 22.36
C GLU A 183 10.66 -1.18 22.84
N GLY A 184 10.67 -2.52 22.76
CA GLY A 184 9.61 -3.38 23.29
C GLY A 184 8.39 -3.58 22.38
N PHE A 185 8.49 -3.24 21.10
CA PHE A 185 7.45 -3.44 20.07
C PHE A 185 7.67 -4.75 19.28
N GLU A 186 8.09 -5.82 19.95
CA GLU A 186 8.42 -7.12 19.35
C GLU A 186 7.27 -7.73 18.52
N ASN A 187 6.02 -7.45 18.90
CA ASN A 187 4.83 -7.99 18.25
C ASN A 187 4.25 -7.07 17.15
N LEU A 188 4.90 -5.95 16.85
CA LEU A 188 4.44 -5.04 15.80
C LEU A 188 4.90 -5.55 14.42
N PRO A 189 4.00 -6.01 13.54
CA PRO A 189 4.40 -6.55 12.25
C PRO A 189 4.90 -5.49 11.26
N ILE A 190 5.74 -5.94 10.33
CA ILE A 190 6.26 -5.16 9.21
C ILE A 190 5.76 -5.77 7.89
N MET A 191 5.02 -4.97 7.11
CA MET A 191 4.64 -5.31 5.74
C MET A 191 5.61 -4.63 4.78
N ALA A 192 6.65 -5.36 4.40
CA ALA A 192 7.69 -4.87 3.52
C ALA A 192 7.14 -4.57 2.12
N TYR A 193 7.43 -3.38 1.59
CA TYR A 193 7.32 -3.13 0.15
C TYR A 193 8.52 -3.77 -0.57
N SER A 194 8.69 -5.08 -0.39
CA SER A 194 9.87 -5.84 -0.80
C SER A 194 10.12 -5.90 -2.30
N THR A 195 9.14 -5.48 -3.10
CA THR A 195 9.32 -5.29 -4.53
C THR A 195 8.49 -4.10 -4.98
N LYS A 196 9.12 -2.92 -5.04
CA LYS A 196 8.50 -1.70 -5.55
C LYS A 196 9.26 -1.17 -6.75
N PHE A 197 8.63 -1.28 -7.91
CA PHE A 197 9.22 -0.88 -9.19
C PHE A 197 9.20 0.63 -9.42
N ALA A 198 10.16 1.14 -10.18
CA ALA A 198 10.21 2.51 -10.70
C ALA A 198 9.16 2.71 -11.80
N SER A 199 7.89 2.70 -11.41
CA SER A 199 6.75 2.54 -12.32
C SER A 199 6.07 3.84 -12.72
N SER A 200 5.59 3.87 -13.97
CA SER A 200 4.75 4.96 -14.50
C SER A 200 3.29 4.90 -14.05
N TYR A 201 2.86 3.82 -13.38
CA TYR A 201 1.49 3.70 -12.85
C TYR A 201 1.22 4.61 -11.65
N TYR A 202 2.24 5.26 -11.08
CA TYR A 202 2.11 6.08 -9.88
C TYR A 202 1.66 7.53 -10.14
N GLY A 203 1.48 7.95 -11.39
CA GLY A 203 1.09 9.33 -11.74
C GLY A 203 -0.07 9.86 -10.87
N PRO A 204 -1.24 9.21 -10.84
CA PRO A 204 -2.36 9.69 -10.03
C PRO A 204 -2.11 9.65 -8.51
N PHE A 205 -1.24 8.76 -8.01
CA PHE A 205 -0.84 8.76 -6.60
C PHE A 205 -0.04 10.02 -6.26
N ARG A 206 0.85 10.44 -7.16
CA ARG A 206 1.66 11.64 -6.95
C ARG A 206 0.80 12.91 -6.90
N ASP A 207 -0.33 12.92 -7.62
CA ASP A 207 -1.31 14.01 -7.54
C ASP A 207 -2.01 14.07 -6.16
N VAL A 208 -2.30 12.92 -5.53
CA VAL A 208 -2.95 12.86 -4.21
C VAL A 208 -1.97 13.00 -3.04
N ALA A 209 -0.74 12.51 -3.18
CA ALA A 209 0.25 12.57 -2.11
C ALA A 209 1.13 13.83 -2.14
N ASP A 210 1.03 14.64 -3.20
CA ASP A 210 1.87 15.82 -3.46
C ASP A 210 3.38 15.52 -3.27
N SER A 211 3.81 14.37 -3.79
CA SER A 211 5.14 13.78 -3.53
C SER A 211 5.97 13.57 -4.81
N THR A 212 5.66 14.33 -5.87
CA THR A 212 6.47 14.30 -7.10
C THR A 212 7.88 14.82 -6.77
N PRO A 213 8.96 14.05 -7.08
CA PRO A 213 10.32 14.54 -6.89
C PRO A 213 10.53 15.88 -7.61
N SER A 214 11.11 16.86 -6.93
CA SER A 214 11.36 18.19 -7.51
C SER A 214 12.45 18.16 -8.58
N TYR A 215 13.30 17.13 -8.57
CA TYR A 215 14.28 16.82 -9.61
C TYR A 215 14.47 15.30 -9.74
N GLY A 216 15.09 14.87 -10.85
CA GLY A 216 15.46 13.47 -11.05
C GLY A 216 14.29 12.50 -11.14
N ASP A 217 14.55 11.25 -10.79
CA ASP A 217 13.56 10.18 -10.68
C ASP A 217 13.87 9.28 -9.47
N ARG A 218 13.13 8.19 -9.32
CA ARG A 218 13.28 7.25 -8.20
C ARG A 218 14.03 5.97 -8.59
N LYS A 219 14.69 5.93 -9.77
CA LYS A 219 15.30 4.70 -10.31
C LYS A 219 16.61 4.30 -9.62
N SER A 220 17.19 5.17 -8.79
CA SER A 220 18.37 4.81 -8.00
C SER A 220 18.06 3.93 -6.79
N TYR A 221 16.78 3.69 -6.50
CA TYR A 221 16.35 2.87 -5.36
C TYR A 221 15.04 2.09 -5.61
N GLN A 222 14.15 2.55 -6.48
CA GLN A 222 13.04 1.72 -6.96
C GLN A 222 13.51 0.83 -8.12
N MET A 223 13.06 -0.42 -8.11
CA MET A 223 13.54 -1.46 -9.02
C MET A 223 13.26 -1.16 -10.48
N ASP A 224 14.14 -1.58 -11.38
CA ASP A 224 13.85 -1.56 -12.82
C ASP A 224 12.73 -2.58 -13.12
N PHE A 225 11.65 -2.11 -13.76
CA PHE A 225 10.51 -2.94 -14.13
C PHE A 225 10.84 -4.02 -15.17
N ALA A 226 12.04 -4.01 -15.76
CA ALA A 226 12.56 -5.08 -16.60
C ALA A 226 13.06 -6.32 -15.80
N ASN A 227 13.24 -6.20 -14.48
CA ASN A 227 13.97 -7.19 -13.69
C ASN A 227 13.07 -8.06 -12.80
N GLY A 228 12.74 -9.26 -13.27
CA GLY A 228 11.98 -10.24 -12.47
C GLY A 228 12.81 -11.03 -11.45
N LYS A 229 14.09 -11.29 -11.73
CA LYS A 229 14.98 -12.06 -10.82
C LYS A 229 15.36 -11.27 -9.58
N GLU A 230 15.72 -10.01 -9.79
CA GLU A 230 16.02 -9.05 -8.72
C GLU A 230 14.83 -8.93 -7.75
N ALA A 231 13.60 -8.88 -8.27
CA ALA A 231 12.39 -8.81 -7.45
C ALA A 231 12.21 -10.02 -6.52
N LEU A 232 12.56 -11.20 -6.99
CA LEU A 232 12.56 -12.39 -6.14
C LEU A 232 13.65 -12.29 -5.07
N GLU A 233 14.86 -11.89 -5.46
CA GLU A 233 16.00 -11.77 -4.54
C GLU A 233 15.73 -10.75 -3.43
N GLU A 234 15.24 -9.54 -3.74
CA GLU A 234 14.86 -8.55 -2.72
C GLU A 234 13.77 -9.06 -1.78
N SER A 235 12.75 -9.74 -2.32
CA SER A 235 11.68 -10.29 -1.50
C SER A 235 12.15 -11.38 -0.53
N LEU A 236 13.10 -12.23 -0.95
CA LEU A 236 13.67 -13.26 -0.07
C LEU A 236 14.64 -12.65 0.96
N GLU A 237 15.31 -11.56 0.61
CA GLU A 237 16.16 -10.82 1.54
C GLU A 237 15.32 -10.15 2.65
N ASP A 238 14.23 -9.46 2.28
CA ASP A 238 13.29 -8.89 3.27
C ASP A 238 12.65 -9.96 4.17
N GLU A 239 12.35 -11.16 3.63
CA GLU A 239 11.91 -12.32 4.42
C GLU A 239 13.00 -12.74 5.43
N ALA A 240 14.26 -12.82 4.99
CA ALA A 240 15.38 -13.18 5.86
C ALA A 240 15.66 -12.14 6.95
N GLN A 241 15.41 -10.86 6.67
CA GLN A 241 15.59 -9.74 7.60
C GLN A 241 14.46 -9.59 8.62
N GLY A 242 13.38 -10.37 8.49
CA GLY A 242 12.29 -10.44 9.48
C GLY A 242 11.02 -9.68 9.10
N ALA A 243 10.73 -9.51 7.80
CA ALA A 243 9.41 -9.05 7.37
C ALA A 243 8.33 -10.08 7.72
N ASP A 244 7.12 -9.61 8.03
CA ASP A 244 5.97 -10.47 8.33
C ASP A 244 5.08 -10.70 7.10
N ILE A 245 5.07 -9.72 6.19
CA ILE A 245 4.31 -9.72 4.94
C ILE A 245 5.18 -9.08 3.87
N LEU A 246 5.26 -9.71 2.69
CA LEU A 246 5.93 -9.17 1.52
C LEU A 246 4.92 -8.47 0.61
N MET A 247 5.34 -7.46 -0.16
CA MET A 247 4.44 -6.73 -1.06
C MET A 247 5.07 -6.42 -2.41
N VAL A 248 4.31 -6.71 -3.47
CA VAL A 248 4.61 -6.27 -4.83
C VAL A 248 3.78 -5.03 -5.20
N LYS A 249 4.46 -4.00 -5.72
CA LYS A 249 3.85 -2.74 -6.17
C LYS A 249 4.52 -2.23 -7.46
N PRO A 250 3.78 -1.98 -8.56
CA PRO A 250 2.33 -2.18 -8.77
C PRO A 250 1.89 -3.64 -8.85
N ALA A 251 0.59 -3.90 -9.03
CA ALA A 251 0.03 -5.25 -9.04
C ALA A 251 -0.19 -5.79 -10.46
N LEU A 252 -1.09 -5.19 -11.24
CA LEU A 252 -1.63 -5.82 -12.47
C LEU A 252 -0.58 -6.16 -13.53
N ALA A 253 0.39 -5.27 -13.74
CA ALA A 253 1.44 -5.47 -14.73
C ALA A 253 2.59 -6.40 -14.25
N TYR A 254 2.53 -6.87 -13.00
CA TYR A 254 3.62 -7.58 -12.31
C TYR A 254 3.13 -8.90 -11.69
N LEU A 255 2.05 -9.48 -12.22
CA LEU A 255 1.48 -10.72 -11.66
C LEU A 255 2.37 -11.95 -11.85
N ASP A 256 3.27 -11.91 -12.83
CA ASP A 256 4.35 -12.87 -12.99
C ASP A 256 5.32 -12.82 -11.80
N VAL A 257 5.69 -11.62 -11.34
CA VAL A 257 6.55 -11.43 -10.16
C VAL A 257 5.83 -11.85 -8.88
N VAL A 258 4.56 -11.45 -8.70
CA VAL A 258 3.71 -11.93 -7.59
C VAL A 258 3.66 -13.45 -7.56
N LYS A 259 3.52 -14.07 -8.74
CA LYS A 259 3.48 -15.52 -8.85
C LYS A 259 4.81 -16.14 -8.46
N GLU A 260 5.92 -15.62 -8.97
CA GLU A 260 7.26 -16.13 -8.69
C GLU A 260 7.57 -16.07 -7.19
N ILE A 261 7.32 -14.94 -6.54
CA ILE A 261 7.55 -14.80 -5.09
C ILE A 261 6.65 -15.75 -4.31
N SER A 262 5.36 -15.88 -4.68
CA SER A 262 4.42 -16.79 -4.00
C SER A 262 4.81 -18.28 -4.06
N LEU A 263 5.68 -18.65 -5.01
CA LEU A 263 6.18 -20.02 -5.15
C LEU A 263 7.43 -20.29 -4.32
N HIS A 264 8.15 -19.25 -3.90
CA HIS A 264 9.47 -19.35 -3.27
C HIS A 264 9.50 -18.81 -1.83
N SER A 265 8.62 -17.86 -1.49
CA SER A 265 8.48 -17.32 -0.14
C SER A 265 7.43 -18.12 0.66
N ASN A 266 7.65 -18.22 1.97
CA ASN A 266 6.65 -18.78 2.89
C ASN A 266 5.75 -17.70 3.51
N LEU A 267 6.07 -16.43 3.32
CA LEU A 267 5.32 -15.31 3.87
C LEU A 267 4.04 -15.03 3.07
N PRO A 268 3.00 -14.48 3.72
CA PRO A 268 1.85 -13.96 3.01
C PRO A 268 2.26 -12.81 2.08
N LEU A 269 1.71 -12.80 0.86
CA LEU A 269 1.92 -11.71 -0.09
C LEU A 269 0.76 -10.70 -0.07
N CYS A 270 1.11 -9.43 0.01
CA CYS A 270 0.24 -8.31 -0.32
C CYS A 270 0.52 -7.84 -1.76
N VAL A 271 -0.47 -7.27 -2.42
CA VAL A 271 -0.25 -6.49 -3.65
C VAL A 271 -0.93 -5.14 -3.54
N TYR A 272 -0.36 -4.13 -4.19
CA TYR A 272 -0.97 -2.81 -4.28
C TYR A 272 -1.56 -2.61 -5.68
N ASN A 273 -2.89 -2.62 -5.77
CA ASN A 273 -3.62 -2.16 -6.95
C ASN A 273 -3.57 -0.63 -7.00
N VAL A 274 -2.53 -0.11 -7.65
CA VAL A 274 -2.12 1.29 -7.49
C VAL A 274 -3.05 2.28 -8.19
N SER A 275 -2.77 3.56 -7.93
CA SER A 275 -3.54 4.70 -8.41
C SER A 275 -3.79 4.72 -9.92
N GLY A 276 -2.78 4.38 -10.73
CA GLY A 276 -2.92 4.30 -12.19
C GLY A 276 -3.81 3.15 -12.63
N GLU A 277 -3.72 1.99 -11.98
CA GLU A 277 -4.61 0.84 -12.25
C GLU A 277 -6.06 1.20 -11.96
N TYR A 278 -6.31 1.84 -10.81
CA TYR A 278 -7.62 2.38 -10.43
C TYR A 278 -8.15 3.39 -11.46
N ALA A 279 -7.35 4.39 -11.79
CA ALA A 279 -7.74 5.48 -12.69
C ALA A 279 -8.07 4.96 -14.11
N MET A 280 -7.25 4.05 -14.65
CA MET A 280 -7.51 3.41 -15.94
C MET A 280 -8.84 2.65 -15.93
N LEU A 281 -9.10 1.85 -14.89
CA LEU A 281 -10.32 1.05 -14.82
C LEU A 281 -11.57 1.93 -14.68
N LYS A 282 -11.50 2.97 -13.84
CA LYS A 282 -12.56 3.99 -13.71
C LYS A 282 -12.81 4.73 -15.03
N ALA A 283 -11.76 5.11 -15.74
CA ALA A 283 -11.87 5.78 -17.04
C ALA A 283 -12.54 4.87 -18.08
N ALA A 284 -12.13 3.60 -18.17
CA ALA A 284 -12.72 2.63 -19.08
C ALA A 284 -14.20 2.35 -18.75
N GLY A 285 -14.55 2.24 -17.46
CA GLY A 285 -15.93 2.10 -17.00
C GLY A 285 -16.79 3.32 -17.36
N ARG A 286 -16.28 4.54 -17.15
CA ARG A 286 -16.97 5.79 -17.54
C ARG A 286 -17.18 5.90 -19.05
N ALA A 287 -16.18 5.48 -19.83
CA ALA A 287 -16.28 5.43 -21.29
C ALA A 287 -17.19 4.29 -21.80
N ARG A 288 -17.66 3.41 -20.91
CA ARG A 288 -18.52 2.24 -21.22
C ARG A 288 -17.90 1.29 -22.25
N VAL A 289 -16.56 1.22 -22.29
CA VAL A 289 -15.83 0.29 -23.18
C VAL A 289 -15.68 -1.10 -22.55
N ILE A 290 -15.98 -1.22 -21.25
CA ILE A 290 -15.98 -2.47 -20.49
C ILE A 290 -17.21 -2.55 -19.58
N ASP A 291 -17.56 -3.77 -19.18
CA ASP A 291 -18.41 -4.02 -18.01
C ASP A 291 -17.56 -3.84 -16.75
N TYR A 292 -17.65 -2.65 -16.15
CA TYR A 292 -16.76 -2.20 -15.06
C TYR A 292 -16.74 -3.18 -13.88
N GLU A 293 -17.90 -3.58 -13.38
CA GLU A 293 -18.00 -4.42 -12.19
C GLU A 293 -17.41 -5.82 -12.44
N LYS A 294 -17.67 -6.41 -13.62
CA LYS A 294 -17.10 -7.71 -13.98
C LYS A 294 -15.58 -7.66 -14.12
N VAL A 295 -15.05 -6.62 -14.78
CA VAL A 295 -13.59 -6.47 -14.96
C VAL A 295 -12.91 -6.16 -13.63
N LEU A 296 -13.54 -5.37 -12.77
CA LEU A 296 -13.05 -5.11 -11.41
C LEU A 296 -12.93 -6.42 -10.62
N TYR A 297 -13.99 -7.23 -10.58
CA TYR A 297 -13.97 -8.52 -9.89
C TYR A 297 -12.91 -9.47 -10.48
N GLU A 298 -12.83 -9.56 -11.81
CA GLU A 298 -11.85 -10.39 -12.51
C GLU A 298 -10.40 -9.96 -12.19
N THR A 299 -10.16 -8.65 -12.10
CA THR A 299 -8.85 -8.09 -11.74
C THR A 299 -8.45 -8.51 -10.32
N MET A 300 -9.36 -8.41 -9.35
CA MET A 300 -9.09 -8.84 -7.97
C MET A 300 -8.85 -10.36 -7.88
N ILE A 301 -9.61 -11.18 -8.63
CA ILE A 301 -9.38 -12.62 -8.74
C ILE A 301 -8.00 -12.92 -9.35
N ALA A 302 -7.55 -12.14 -10.34
CA ALA A 302 -6.23 -12.30 -10.93
C ALA A 302 -5.11 -12.12 -9.88
N PHE A 303 -5.27 -11.17 -8.96
CA PHE A 303 -4.33 -10.97 -7.84
C PHE A 303 -4.30 -12.17 -6.90
N LYS A 304 -5.48 -12.67 -6.46
CA LYS A 304 -5.56 -13.87 -5.61
C LYS A 304 -4.96 -15.10 -6.30
N ARG A 305 -5.23 -15.27 -7.60
CA ARG A 305 -4.70 -16.37 -8.41
C ARG A 305 -3.19 -16.30 -8.58
N ALA A 306 -2.64 -15.10 -8.69
CA ALA A 306 -1.18 -14.91 -8.77
C ALA A 306 -0.52 -15.31 -7.45
N GLY A 307 -1.16 -15.11 -6.31
CA GLY A 307 -0.64 -15.55 -5.00
C GLY A 307 -0.98 -14.61 -3.85
N ALA A 308 -1.55 -13.44 -4.14
CA ALA A 308 -1.85 -12.43 -3.13
C ALA A 308 -2.84 -12.95 -2.08
N LYS A 309 -2.48 -12.75 -0.81
CA LYS A 309 -3.38 -12.92 0.33
C LYS A 309 -4.12 -11.63 0.63
N LEU A 310 -3.42 -10.50 0.58
CA LEU A 310 -3.95 -9.17 0.86
C LEU A 310 -3.86 -8.29 -0.39
N ILE A 311 -4.81 -7.37 -0.54
CA ILE A 311 -4.89 -6.45 -1.66
C ILE A 311 -5.16 -5.05 -1.11
N ILE A 312 -4.19 -4.15 -1.27
CA ILE A 312 -4.43 -2.71 -1.09
C ILE A 312 -5.11 -2.20 -2.36
N THR A 313 -6.33 -1.68 -2.24
CA THR A 313 -7.07 -1.16 -3.39
C THR A 313 -8.02 -0.02 -3.02
N TYR A 314 -8.05 1.01 -3.86
CA TYR A 314 -9.02 2.10 -3.78
C TYR A 314 -10.46 1.65 -4.11
N HIS A 315 -10.62 0.47 -4.70
CA HIS A 315 -11.93 -0.12 -4.98
C HIS A 315 -12.56 -0.83 -3.77
N ALA A 316 -11.89 -0.91 -2.61
CA ALA A 316 -12.31 -1.80 -1.51
C ALA A 316 -13.75 -1.52 -1.05
N LYS A 317 -14.18 -0.26 -0.98
CA LYS A 317 -15.57 0.10 -0.61
C LYS A 317 -16.60 -0.37 -1.65
N GLU A 318 -16.26 -0.36 -2.93
CA GLU A 318 -17.14 -0.83 -4.02
C GLU A 318 -17.24 -2.35 -3.98
N LEU A 319 -16.09 -3.02 -3.89
CA LEU A 319 -16.00 -4.48 -3.74
C LEU A 319 -16.76 -4.97 -2.51
N ALA A 320 -16.68 -4.26 -1.39
CA ALA A 320 -17.43 -4.58 -0.19
C ALA A 320 -18.95 -4.59 -0.42
N LYS A 321 -19.47 -3.64 -1.20
CA LYS A 321 -20.89 -3.57 -1.55
C LYS A 321 -21.28 -4.69 -2.51
N MET A 322 -20.45 -4.94 -3.53
CA MET A 322 -20.66 -6.03 -4.50
C MET A 322 -20.73 -7.39 -3.79
N LEU A 323 -19.76 -7.70 -2.92
CA LEU A 323 -19.69 -8.98 -2.21
C LEU A 323 -20.82 -9.16 -1.17
N LYS A 324 -21.37 -8.08 -0.62
CA LYS A 324 -22.57 -8.16 0.23
C LYS A 324 -23.84 -8.47 -0.57
N GLY A 325 -23.91 -8.02 -1.82
CA GLY A 325 -25.04 -8.26 -2.74
C GLY A 325 -25.03 -9.63 -3.42
N GLU A 326 -23.92 -10.38 -3.34
CA GLU A 326 -23.79 -11.75 -3.88
C GLU A 326 -24.36 -12.85 -2.96
N LYS A 327 -25.18 -12.49 -1.96
CA LYS A 327 -25.88 -13.44 -1.09
C LYS A 327 -27.25 -13.84 -1.64
#